data_AF-A0A7V8HRD7-F1
#
_entry.id   AF-A0A7V8HRD7-F1
#
_cell.length_a   1.000
_cell.length_b   1.000
_cell.length_c   1.000
_cell.angle_alpha   90.00
_cell.angle_beta   90.00
_cell.angle_gamma   90.00
#
_symmetry.space_group_name_H-M   'P 1'
#
loop_
_entity.id
_entity.type
_entity.pdbx_description
1 polymer ?
#
loop_
_entity_poly.entity_id
_entity_poly.type
_entity_poly.pdbx_seq_one_letter_code
_entity_poly.pdbx_strand_id
1 'polypeptide(L)' 'MERALTFAGEHYRRCYLETHSSLEAACGLYRSAGFEFLDGPLPGGEHSAMDMWAVKEVGTE' A
#
# COMPACT_ATOMS: atom_id res chain seq x y z
N MET A 1 7.05 7.72 -5.03
CA MET A 1 5.75 7.02 -5.02
C MET A 1 5.07 7.12 -6.38
N GLU A 2 4.87 8.33 -6.92
CA GLU A 2 4.14 8.58 -8.17
C GLU A 2 4.51 7.63 -9.34
N ARG A 3 5.79 7.59 -9.76
CA ARG A 3 6.24 6.71 -10.86
C ARG A 3 5.82 5.24 -10.70
N ALA A 4 5.94 4.69 -9.49
CA ALA A 4 5.57 3.30 -9.22
C ALA A 4 4.06 3.09 -9.30
N LEU A 5 3.26 4.06 -8.82
CA LEU A 5 1.81 3.99 -8.87
C LEU A 5 1.27 4.18 -10.29
N THR A 6 1.88 5.06 -11.08
CA THR A 6 1.54 5.21 -12.51
C THR A 6 1.74 3.89 -13.24
N PHE A 7 2.93 3.29 -13.11
CA PHE A 7 3.21 1.99 -13.71
C PHE A 7 2.25 0.90 -13.20
N ALA A 8 1.96 0.89 -11.89
CA ALA A 8 1.03 -0.07 -11.33
C ALA A 8 -0.37 0.08 -11.92
N GLY A 9 -0.83 1.31 -12.18
CA GLY A 9 -2.13 1.57 -12.79
C GLY A 9 -2.27 1.10 -14.24
N GLU A 10 -1.16 0.93 -14.96
CA GLU A 10 -1.16 0.39 -16.33
C GLU A 10 -1.35 -1.14 -16.37
N HIS A 11 -1.07 -1.84 -15.26
CA HIS A 11 -0.97 -3.30 -15.23
C HIS A 11 -1.81 -3.98 -14.15
N TYR A 12 -2.23 -3.23 -13.13
CA TYR A 12 -2.88 -3.76 -11.94
C TYR A 12 -4.07 -2.88 -11.55
N ARG A 13 -5.06 -3.50 -10.88
CA ARG A 13 -6.21 -2.77 -10.36
C ARG A 13 -5.91 -2.10 -9.01
N ARG A 14 -5.13 -2.78 -8.17
CA ARG A 14 -4.85 -2.35 -6.79
C ARG A 14 -3.38 -2.57 -6.46
N CYS A 15 -2.81 -1.63 -5.70
CA CYS A 15 -1.49 -1.73 -5.11
C CYS A 15 -1.66 -1.95 -3.61
N TYR A 16 -1.15 -3.07 -3.11
CA TYR A 16 -1.12 -3.42 -1.69
C TYR A 16 0.32 -3.32 -1.19
N LEU A 17 0.49 -2.81 0.02
CA LEU A 17 1.78 -2.74 0.69
C LEU A 17 1.66 -3.07 2.17
N GLU A 18 2.76 -3.57 2.71
CA GLU A 18 2.95 -3.81 4.14
C GLU A 18 4.06 -2.90 4.65
N THR A 19 3.87 -2.34 5.84
CA THR A 19 4.82 -1.41 6.47
C THR A 19 4.81 -1.56 7.98
N HIS A 20 5.66 -0.81 8.67
CA HIS A 20 5.79 -0.87 10.12
C HIS A 20 5.32 0.45 10.76
N SER A 21 4.59 0.40 11.87
CA SER A 21 4.05 1.60 12.55
C SER A 21 5.10 2.61 12.99
N SER A 22 6.31 2.13 13.30
CA SER A 22 7.45 3.01 13.63
C SER A 22 7.96 3.84 12.46
N LEU A 23 7.60 3.53 11.20
CA LEU A 23 8.03 4.27 10.02
C LEU A 23 7.09 5.44 9.73
N GLU A 24 6.95 6.36 10.68
CA GLU A 24 5.97 7.46 10.64
C GLU A 24 6.05 8.29 9.35
N ALA A 25 7.27 8.58 8.88
CA ALA A 25 7.49 9.31 7.62
C ALA A 25 6.97 8.54 6.39
N ALA A 26 7.19 7.22 6.34
CA ALA A 26 6.68 6.38 5.26
C ALA A 26 5.15 6.30 5.31
N CYS A 27 4.58 6.17 6.51
CA CYS A 27 3.14 6.14 6.72
C CYS A 27 2.47 7.44 6.28
N GLY A 28 3.07 8.58 6.61
CA GLY A 28 2.63 9.89 6.11
C GLY A 28 2.67 10.00 4.59
N LEU A 29 3.74 9.47 3.96
CA LEU A 29 3.86 9.42 2.51
C LEU A 29 2.74 8.56 1.88
N TYR A 30 2.44 7.40 2.43
CA TYR A 30 1.38 6.52 1.91
C TYR A 30 0.00 7.17 2.03
N ARG A 31 -0.32 7.81 3.16
CA ARG A 31 -1.56 8.57 3.34
C ARG A 31 -1.67 9.69 2.32
N SER A 32 -0.62 10.49 2.15
CA SER A 32 -0.57 11.58 1.17
C SER A 32 -0.70 11.07 -0.27
N ALA A 33 -0.16 9.88 -0.56
CA ALA A 33 -0.29 9.23 -1.85
C ALA A 33 -1.69 8.60 -2.09
N GLY A 34 -2.61 8.66 -1.12
CA GLY A 34 -3.98 8.16 -1.23
C GLY A 34 -4.15 6.67 -0.93
N PHE A 35 -3.28 6.09 -0.10
CA PHE A 35 -3.48 4.74 0.43
C PHE A 35 -4.44 4.75 1.61
N GLU A 36 -5.30 3.74 1.65
CA GLU A 36 -6.19 3.44 2.77
C GLU A 36 -5.55 2.36 3.65
N PHE A 37 -5.47 2.61 4.95
CA PHE A 37 -4.92 1.65 5.92
C PHE A 37 -6.00 0.64 6.31
N LEU A 38 -5.60 -0.63 6.40
CA LEU A 38 -6.45 -1.75 6.73
C LEU A 38 -6.23 -2.18 8.19
N ASP A 39 -7.27 -2.75 8.81
CA ASP A 39 -7.18 -3.35 10.16
C ASP A 39 -6.32 -4.62 10.21
N GLY A 40 -6.00 -5.22 9.06
CA GLY A 40 -5.24 -6.46 8.99
C GLY A 40 -4.70 -6.77 7.59
N PRO A 41 -3.82 -7.79 7.48
CA PRO A 41 -3.24 -8.21 6.21
C PRO A 41 -4.30 -8.82 5.29
N LEU A 42 -4.07 -8.71 3.98
CA LEU A 42 -4.82 -9.51 3.02
C LEU A 42 -4.44 -11.00 3.15
N PRO A 43 -5.41 -11.91 3.00
CA PRO A 43 -5.16 -13.35 3.10
C PRO A 43 -4.19 -13.80 2.00
N GLY A 44 -3.22 -14.66 2.35
CA GLY A 44 -2.24 -15.22 1.42
C GLY A 44 -0.83 -14.62 1.49
N GLY A 45 -0.61 -13.63 2.36
CA GLY A 45 0.74 -13.16 2.70
C GLY A 45 1.44 -14.09 3.70
N GLU A 46 2.70 -14.44 3.43
CA GLU A 46 3.56 -15.12 4.41
C GLU A 46 3.96 -14.14 5.54
N HIS A 47 4.16 -14.64 6.76
CA HIS A 47 4.41 -13.85 7.97
C HIS A 47 5.48 -12.76 7.76
N SER A 48 5.01 -11.54 7.49
CA SER A 48 5.85 -10.36 7.34
C SER A 48 6.17 -9.80 8.73
N ALA A 49 7.38 -9.26 8.93
CA ALA A 49 7.74 -8.53 10.16
C ALA A 49 7.04 -7.15 10.27
N MET A 50 6.01 -6.94 9.47
CA MET A 50 5.26 -5.69 9.30
C MET A 50 3.97 -5.76 10.13
N ASP A 51 3.60 -4.64 10.74
CA ASP A 51 2.43 -4.52 11.63
C ASP A 51 1.35 -3.58 11.08
N MET A 52 1.53 -3.04 9.87
CA MET A 52 0.54 -2.21 9.20
C MET A 52 0.41 -2.54 7.71
N TRP A 53 -0.81 -2.36 7.21
CA TRP A 53 -1.18 -2.74 5.86
C TRP A 53 -1.95 -1.59 5.20
N ALA A 54 -1.68 -1.36 3.92
CA ALA A 54 -2.37 -0.31 3.19
C ALA A 54 -2.62 -0.73 1.74
N VAL A 55 -3.74 -0.25 1.19
CA VAL A 55 -4.15 -0.53 -0.19
C VAL A 55 -4.53 0.76 -0.91
N LYS A 56 -4.27 0.80 -2.20
CA LYS A 56 -4.70 1.89 -3.08
C LYS A 56 -5.24 1.30 -4.39
N GLU A 57 -6.36 1.84 -4.88
CA GLU A 57 -6.80 1.59 -6.24
C GLU A 57 -5.92 2.39 -7.22
N VAL A 58 -5.33 1.69 -8.18
CA VAL A 58 -4.36 2.26 -9.14
C VAL A 58 -4.81 2.09 -10.58
N GLY A 59 -5.63 1.09 -10.88
CA GLY A 59 -6.20 0.90 -12.20
C GLY A 59 -7.38 1.83 -12.42
N THR A 60 -7.34 2.62 -13.49
CA THR A 60 -8.53 3.22 -14.10
C THR A 60 -9.26 2.13 -14.88
N GLU A 61 -10.56 1.97 -14.64
CA GLU A 61 -11.43 1.10 -15.44
C GLU A 61 -11.44 1.49 -16.92
#